data_AF-A0A2N6AMD3-F1
#
_entry.id   AF-A0A2N6AMD3-F1
#
_cell.length_a   1.000
_cell.length_b   1.000
_cell.length_c   1.000
_cell.angle_alpha   90.00
_cell.angle_beta   90.00
_cell.angle_gamma   90.00
#
_symmetry.space_group_name_H-M   'P 1'
#
loop_
_entity.id
_entity.type
_entity.pdbx_description
1 polymer ?
#
loop_
_entity_poly.entity_id
_entity_poly.type
_entity_poly.pdbx_seq_one_letter_code
_entity_poly.pdbx_strand_id
1 'polypeptide(L)'
;MRKNLSEQKILQATLELIDEKGSSTGVNFRGIARRLGCAHTSIYNLYNSYSDLQLEALYEVRKRMLCYVMNNIADQNQEFDFLNYIAAVIDFNMKHRGWYKFLWMDSHTWKMEDVVKPNERPDRMFVKELMELSGGVLNEKKAERVHGIMHAYYHGELMKFMNGRSPIVHENDVKKIIMENLNFMYKSMTETIRGEKA
;
A
#
# COMPACT_ATOMS: atom_id res chain seq x y z
N MET A 1 29.52 18.20 19.14
CA MET A 1 29.14 16.77 19.10
C MET A 1 28.52 16.47 17.74
N ARG A 2 29.19 15.71 16.85
CA ARG A 2 28.54 15.25 15.60
C ARG A 2 27.43 14.28 16.01
N LYS A 3 26.17 14.58 15.67
CA LYS A 3 25.08 13.59 15.80
C LYS A 3 25.49 12.40 14.93
N ASN A 4 25.68 11.23 15.51
CA ASN A 4 25.94 10.02 14.73
C ASN A 4 24.76 9.83 13.76
N LEU A 5 25.08 9.98 12.48
CA LEU A 5 24.19 9.68 11.37
C LEU A 5 24.04 8.16 11.33
N SER A 6 22.80 7.67 11.26
CA SER A 6 22.50 6.24 11.16
C SER A 6 21.57 6.01 9.98
N GLU A 7 21.58 4.78 9.45
CA GLU A 7 20.67 4.32 8.40
C GLU A 7 19.21 4.65 8.77
N GLN A 8 18.79 4.31 9.99
CA GLN A 8 17.45 4.62 10.50
C GLN A 8 17.08 6.12 10.43
N LYS A 9 18.01 7.03 10.71
CA LYS A 9 17.75 8.48 10.62
C LYS A 9 17.62 8.95 9.18
N ILE A 10 18.44 8.39 8.28
CA ILE A 10 18.37 8.67 6.84
C ILE A 10 17.05 8.14 6.27
N LEU A 11 16.70 6.91 6.59
CA LEU A 11 15.44 6.27 6.20
C LEU A 11 14.25 7.08 6.68
N GLN A 12 14.19 7.42 7.97
CA GLN A 12 13.09 8.21 8.55
C GLN A 12 12.96 9.58 7.88
N ALA A 13 14.07 10.32 7.70
CA ALA A 13 14.05 11.61 7.01
C ALA A 13 13.62 11.50 5.55
N THR A 14 13.96 10.39 4.89
CA THR A 14 13.53 10.09 3.51
C THR A 14 12.03 9.89 3.45
N LEU A 15 11.48 9.05 4.34
CA LEU A 15 10.04 8.79 4.41
C LEU A 15 9.23 10.05 4.72
N GLU A 16 9.69 10.88 5.65
CA GLU A 16 9.07 12.17 5.95
C GLU A 16 9.09 13.10 4.73
N LEU A 17 10.23 13.21 4.04
CA LEU A 17 10.34 14.03 2.83
C LEU A 17 9.42 13.55 1.70
N ILE A 18 9.28 12.23 1.52
CA ILE A 18 8.38 11.65 0.52
C ILE A 18 6.93 12.01 0.85
N ASP A 19 6.52 11.84 2.11
CA ASP A 19 5.13 12.09 2.50
C ASP A 19 4.78 13.58 2.42
N GLU A 20 5.66 14.45 2.93
CA GLU A 20 5.48 15.91 2.90
C GLU A 20 5.43 16.47 1.48
N LYS A 21 6.23 15.92 0.55
CA LYS A 21 6.20 16.35 -0.86
C LYS A 21 5.07 15.71 -1.65
N GLY A 22 4.42 14.69 -1.10
CA GLY A 22 3.37 13.94 -1.77
C GLY A 22 3.89 12.97 -2.85
N SER A 23 5.20 12.78 -2.99
CA SER A 23 5.85 11.74 -3.81
C SER A 23 7.36 11.68 -3.53
N SER A 24 8.02 10.63 -4.01
CA SER A 24 9.47 10.48 -4.02
C SER A 24 10.17 11.31 -5.10
N THR A 25 9.41 11.84 -6.06
CA THR A 25 9.94 12.72 -7.10
C THR A 25 10.60 13.96 -6.48
N GLY A 26 11.89 14.16 -6.78
CA GLY A 26 12.65 15.30 -6.25
C GLY A 26 13.11 15.13 -4.79
N VAL A 27 12.94 13.96 -4.18
CA VAL A 27 13.69 13.57 -2.96
C VAL A 27 15.06 13.04 -3.40
N ASN A 28 16.12 13.44 -2.70
CA ASN A 28 17.51 13.06 -3.00
C ASN A 28 18.42 13.28 -1.78
N PHE A 29 19.65 12.78 -1.83
CA PHE A 29 20.62 12.89 -0.73
C PHE A 29 20.91 14.34 -0.30
N ARG A 30 20.89 15.31 -1.21
CA ARG A 30 21.08 16.73 -0.82
C ARG A 30 19.91 17.23 0.03
N GLY A 31 18.68 16.89 -0.35
CA GLY A 31 17.47 17.20 0.42
C GLY A 31 17.48 16.52 1.79
N ILE A 32 17.80 15.23 1.83
CA ILE A 32 17.89 14.45 3.06
C ILE A 32 18.98 14.99 3.98
N ALA A 33 20.17 15.28 3.46
CA ALA A 33 21.27 15.82 4.25
C ALA A 33 20.94 17.20 4.83
N ARG A 34 20.25 18.05 4.07
CA ARG A 34 19.75 19.34 4.56
C ARG A 34 18.78 19.15 5.72
N ARG A 35 17.83 18.21 5.63
CA ARG A 35 16.90 17.86 6.72
C ARG A 35 17.66 17.42 7.97
N LEU A 36 18.72 16.63 7.80
CA LEU A 36 19.50 16.06 8.90
C LEU A 36 20.59 16.99 9.44
N GLY A 37 20.84 18.14 8.80
CA GLY A 37 21.92 19.06 9.16
C GLY A 37 23.31 18.44 8.98
N CYS A 38 23.49 17.58 7.97
CA CYS A 38 24.77 16.92 7.66
C CYS A 38 25.24 17.22 6.22
N ALA A 39 26.48 16.85 5.91
CA ALA A 39 26.98 16.91 4.54
C ALA A 39 26.37 15.76 3.73
N HIS A 40 25.97 16.02 2.48
CA HIS A 40 25.40 14.98 1.60
C HIS A 40 26.37 13.82 1.34
N THR A 41 27.68 14.08 1.35
CA THR A 41 28.73 13.05 1.27
C THR A 41 28.68 12.06 2.44
N SER A 42 28.15 12.45 3.60
CA SER A 42 27.99 11.54 4.74
C SER A 42 26.94 10.45 4.51
N ILE A 43 25.96 10.69 3.63
CA ILE A 43 24.94 9.68 3.28
C ILE A 43 25.54 8.62 2.37
N TYR A 44 26.45 9.00 1.47
CA TYR A 44 27.16 8.06 0.58
C TYR A 44 28.04 7.04 1.33
N ASN A 45 28.35 7.28 2.61
CA ASN A 45 29.05 6.31 3.44
C ASN A 45 28.16 5.13 3.89
N LEU A 46 26.84 5.26 3.75
CA LEU A 46 25.85 4.26 4.17
C LEU A 46 25.04 3.72 2.99
N TYR A 47 24.81 4.54 1.96
CA TYR A 47 24.06 4.15 0.77
C TYR A 47 24.86 4.41 -0.50
N ASN A 48 25.04 3.38 -1.32
CA ASN A 48 25.78 3.49 -2.59
C ASN A 48 25.03 4.38 -3.60
N SER A 49 23.69 4.32 -3.58
CA SER A 49 22.84 5.12 -4.46
C SER A 49 21.54 5.52 -3.77
N TYR A 50 20.86 6.51 -4.33
CA TYR A 50 19.51 6.86 -3.89
C TYR A 50 18.51 5.73 -4.20
N SER A 51 18.75 4.94 -5.25
CA SER A 51 17.93 3.77 -5.59
C SER A 51 17.95 2.73 -4.46
N ASP A 52 19.10 2.48 -3.83
CA ASP A 52 19.22 1.53 -2.71
C ASP A 52 18.41 2.00 -1.51
N LEU A 53 18.50 3.30 -1.20
CA LEU A 53 17.72 3.93 -0.14
C LEU A 53 16.21 3.90 -0.44
N GLN A 54 15.81 4.11 -1.69
CA GLN A 54 14.41 4.02 -2.09
C GLN A 54 13.88 2.59 -1.92
N LEU A 55 14.68 1.57 -2.25
CA LEU A 55 14.28 0.19 -2.03
C LEU A 55 14.06 -0.11 -0.54
N GLU A 56 14.96 0.31 0.34
CA GLU A 56 14.79 0.17 1.80
C GLU A 56 13.57 0.96 2.31
N ALA A 57 13.38 2.18 1.82
CA ALA A 57 12.19 3.00 2.13
C ALA A 57 10.89 2.30 1.72
N LEU A 58 10.87 1.65 0.56
CA LEU A 58 9.71 0.92 0.06
C LEU A 58 9.33 -0.24 0.99
N TYR A 59 10.33 -1.01 1.44
CA TYR A 59 10.12 -2.08 2.42
C TYR A 59 9.58 -1.55 3.75
N GLU A 60 10.15 -0.46 4.25
CA GLU A 60 9.74 0.13 5.52
C GLU A 60 8.31 0.71 5.45
N VAL A 61 7.91 1.36 4.36
CA VAL A 61 6.52 1.81 4.17
C VAL A 61 5.56 0.63 4.17
N ARG A 62 5.88 -0.46 3.45
CA ARG A 62 5.05 -1.67 3.43
C ARG A 62 4.90 -2.28 4.82
N LYS A 63 5.99 -2.35 5.57
CA LYS A 63 5.98 -2.83 6.96
C LYS A 63 5.08 -1.95 7.84
N ARG A 64 5.20 -0.62 7.74
CA ARG A 64 4.35 0.33 8.49
C ARG A 64 2.88 0.19 8.13
N MET A 65 2.57 0.02 6.84
CA MET A 65 1.20 -0.23 6.36
C MET A 65 0.67 -1.53 6.97
N LEU A 66 1.43 -2.62 6.92
CA LEU A 66 1.02 -3.90 7.48
C LEU A 66 0.78 -3.80 9.00
N CYS A 67 1.70 -3.20 9.74
CA CYS A 67 1.53 -2.97 11.18
C CYS A 67 0.30 -2.11 11.48
N TYR A 68 0.07 -1.05 10.70
CA TYR A 68 -1.12 -0.21 10.84
C TYR A 68 -2.38 -1.03 10.64
N VAL A 69 -2.46 -1.80 9.56
CA VAL A 69 -3.65 -2.60 9.25
C VAL A 69 -3.90 -3.64 10.33
N MET A 70 -2.88 -4.43 10.71
CA MET A 70 -3.00 -5.45 11.76
C MET A 70 -3.47 -4.87 13.10
N ASN A 71 -3.00 -3.67 13.47
CA ASN A 71 -3.42 -3.02 14.71
C ASN A 71 -4.85 -2.45 14.65
N ASN A 72 -5.40 -2.19 13.46
CA ASN A 72 -6.74 -1.61 13.29
C ASN A 72 -7.82 -2.65 12.95
N ILE A 73 -7.45 -3.87 12.58
CA ILE A 73 -8.40 -4.99 12.39
C ILE A 73 -8.45 -5.94 13.58
N ALA A 74 -7.61 -5.72 14.61
CA ALA A 74 -7.48 -6.59 15.77
C ALA A 74 -8.65 -6.44 16.75
N ASP A 75 -9.80 -7.03 16.42
CA ASP A 75 -10.54 -7.78 17.42
C ASP A 75 -9.97 -9.22 17.40
N GLN A 76 -9.22 -9.59 18.44
CA GLN A 76 -8.31 -10.77 18.44
C GLN A 76 -9.03 -12.13 18.33
N ASN A 77 -10.37 -12.13 18.28
CA ASN A 77 -11.21 -13.33 18.25
C ASN A 77 -11.99 -13.51 16.93
N GLN A 78 -11.80 -12.63 15.93
CA GLN A 78 -12.45 -12.75 14.63
C GLN A 78 -11.49 -13.28 13.55
N GLU A 79 -12.03 -14.08 12.64
CA GLU A 79 -11.37 -14.53 11.41
C GLU A 79 -10.99 -13.31 10.54
N PHE A 80 -10.02 -13.48 9.66
CA PHE A 80 -9.42 -12.38 8.89
C PHE A 80 -10.44 -11.72 7.95
N ASP A 81 -10.98 -10.55 8.28
CA ASP A 81 -11.94 -9.87 7.40
C ASP A 81 -11.22 -9.08 6.29
N PHE A 82 -11.29 -9.60 5.05
CA PHE A 82 -10.73 -8.95 3.86
C PHE A 82 -11.26 -7.53 3.61
N LEU A 83 -12.53 -7.27 3.87
CA LEU A 83 -13.11 -5.93 3.69
C LEU A 83 -12.59 -4.97 4.75
N ASN A 84 -12.44 -5.41 6.01
CA ASN A 84 -11.82 -4.58 7.05
C ASN A 84 -10.33 -4.34 6.77
N TYR A 85 -9.62 -5.31 6.20
CA TYR A 85 -8.26 -5.12 5.73
C TYR A 85 -8.18 -4.00 4.69
N ILE A 86 -9.02 -4.05 3.63
CA ILE A 86 -9.03 -3.00 2.60
C ILE A 86 -9.41 -1.64 3.21
N ALA A 87 -10.39 -1.61 4.11
CA ALA A 87 -10.81 -0.39 4.80
C ALA A 87 -9.64 0.27 5.55
N ALA A 88 -8.82 -0.52 6.26
CA ALA A 88 -7.65 -0.02 6.97
C ALA A 88 -6.50 0.39 6.02
N VAL A 89 -6.32 -0.31 4.90
CA VAL A 89 -5.36 0.10 3.85
C VAL A 89 -5.76 1.45 3.24
N ILE A 90 -7.05 1.67 2.98
CA ILE A 90 -7.56 2.95 2.50
C ILE A 90 -7.23 4.06 3.50
N ASP A 91 -7.51 3.86 4.80
CA ASP A 91 -7.19 4.87 5.83
C ASP A 91 -5.71 5.22 5.87
N PHE A 92 -4.84 4.20 5.83
CA PHE A 92 -3.39 4.40 5.83
C PHE A 92 -2.94 5.24 4.63
N ASN A 93 -3.41 4.89 3.43
CA ASN A 93 -3.05 5.56 2.20
C ASN A 93 -3.60 6.99 2.13
N MET A 94 -4.80 7.23 2.66
CA MET A 94 -5.41 8.56 2.73
C MET A 94 -4.65 9.48 3.69
N LYS A 95 -4.17 8.93 4.81
CA LYS A 95 -3.34 9.63 5.79
C LYS A 95 -1.93 9.92 5.26
N HIS A 96 -1.37 9.02 4.46
CA HIS A 96 0.00 9.09 3.94
C HIS A 96 0.02 9.11 2.41
N ARG A 97 -0.54 10.18 1.82
CA ARG A 97 -0.72 10.28 0.36
C ARG A 97 0.59 10.23 -0.41
N GLY A 98 1.68 10.74 0.15
CA GLY A 98 2.98 10.68 -0.51
C GLY A 98 3.57 9.27 -0.48
N TRP A 99 3.38 8.55 0.62
CA TRP A 99 3.71 7.11 0.67
C TRP A 99 2.85 6.29 -0.28
N TYR A 100 1.57 6.61 -0.44
CA TYR A 100 0.72 5.96 -1.44
C TYR A 100 1.29 6.13 -2.85
N LYS A 101 1.61 7.36 -3.27
CA LYS A 101 2.20 7.57 -4.61
C LYS A 101 3.54 6.85 -4.75
N PHE A 102 4.37 6.89 -3.71
CA PHE A 102 5.65 6.18 -3.70
C PHE A 102 5.50 4.67 -3.84
N LEU A 103 4.53 4.05 -3.16
CA LEU A 103 4.29 2.61 -3.26
C LEU A 103 3.80 2.15 -4.63
N TRP A 104 2.94 2.94 -5.27
CA TRP A 104 2.09 2.46 -6.37
C TRP A 104 2.28 3.18 -7.70
N MET A 105 2.82 4.40 -7.71
CA MET A 105 2.73 5.31 -8.87
C MET A 105 4.08 5.87 -9.31
N ASP A 106 4.98 6.13 -8.37
CA ASP A 106 6.26 6.75 -8.70
C ASP A 106 7.10 5.84 -9.59
N SER A 107 7.87 6.46 -10.49
CA SER A 107 8.78 5.74 -11.37
C SER A 107 10.05 5.34 -10.62
N HIS A 108 10.51 4.12 -10.88
CA HIS A 108 11.64 3.53 -10.19
C HIS A 108 12.54 2.76 -11.17
N THR A 109 13.80 2.54 -10.81
CA THR A 109 14.76 1.78 -11.64
C THR A 109 14.81 0.28 -11.32
N TRP A 110 14.25 -0.13 -10.18
CA TRP A 110 14.16 -1.53 -9.75
C TRP A 110 12.92 -2.21 -10.32
N LYS A 111 13.00 -3.54 -10.45
CA LYS A 111 11.87 -4.38 -10.85
C LYS A 111 11.14 -4.87 -9.62
N MET A 112 9.85 -5.20 -9.77
CA MET A 112 9.06 -5.75 -8.67
C MET A 112 9.62 -7.09 -8.14
N GLU A 113 10.34 -7.84 -8.97
CA GLU A 113 11.07 -9.05 -8.58
C GLU A 113 12.19 -8.77 -7.57
N ASP A 114 12.78 -7.56 -7.60
CA ASP A 114 13.82 -7.12 -6.66
C ASP A 114 13.22 -6.72 -5.30
N VAL A 115 11.90 -6.52 -5.24
CA VAL A 115 11.15 -6.00 -4.08
C VAL A 115 10.35 -7.09 -3.39
N VAL A 116 9.79 -8.04 -4.13
CA VAL A 116 8.86 -9.04 -3.57
C VAL A 116 9.39 -10.42 -3.88
N LYS A 117 9.86 -11.13 -2.85
CA LYS A 117 10.13 -12.55 -2.99
C LYS A 117 8.81 -13.27 -3.31
N PRO A 118 8.81 -14.27 -4.20
CA PRO A 118 7.58 -14.98 -4.60
C PRO A 118 6.75 -15.53 -3.42
N ASN A 119 7.40 -15.85 -2.30
CA ASN A 119 6.78 -16.42 -1.10
C ASN A 119 6.22 -15.37 -0.13
N GLU A 120 6.46 -14.08 -0.36
CA GLU A 120 6.02 -12.96 0.49
C GLU A 120 4.79 -12.25 -0.07
N ARG A 121 4.07 -12.93 -0.97
CA ARG A 121 2.90 -12.45 -1.70
C ARG A 121 1.66 -12.43 -0.81
N PRO A 122 1.24 -11.25 -0.29
CA PRO A 122 0.07 -11.16 0.60
C PRO A 122 -1.23 -11.52 -0.14
N ASP A 123 -1.21 -11.45 -1.47
CA ASP A 123 -2.29 -11.89 -2.36
C ASP A 123 -2.76 -13.31 -2.08
N ARG A 124 -1.88 -14.23 -1.64
CA ARG A 124 -2.31 -15.59 -1.30
C ARG A 124 -3.22 -15.66 -0.08
N MET A 125 -3.03 -14.79 0.91
CA MET A 125 -3.92 -14.73 2.06
C MET A 125 -5.31 -14.27 1.65
N PHE A 126 -5.41 -13.24 0.80
CA PHE A 126 -6.69 -12.75 0.30
C PHE A 126 -7.42 -13.75 -0.57
N VAL A 127 -6.69 -14.50 -1.41
CA VAL A 127 -7.27 -15.57 -2.24
C VAL A 127 -7.91 -16.65 -1.38
N LYS A 128 -7.21 -17.09 -0.32
CA LYS A 128 -7.74 -18.08 0.61
C LYS A 128 -9.00 -17.58 1.32
N GLU A 129 -8.96 -16.36 1.85
CA GLU A 129 -10.10 -15.75 2.54
C GLU A 129 -11.33 -15.64 1.63
N LEU A 130 -11.15 -15.18 0.38
CA LEU A 130 -12.24 -15.08 -0.58
C LEU A 130 -12.87 -16.45 -0.89
N MET A 131 -12.07 -17.52 -0.93
CA MET A 131 -12.59 -18.87 -1.11
C MET A 131 -13.44 -19.30 0.09
N GLU A 132 -12.97 -19.04 1.32
CA GLU A 132 -13.66 -19.35 2.57
C GLU A 132 -14.97 -18.56 2.70
N LEU A 133 -14.93 -17.23 2.54
CA LEU A 133 -16.10 -16.35 2.56
C LEU A 133 -17.15 -16.70 1.50
N SER A 134 -16.72 -17.27 0.37
CA SER A 134 -17.65 -17.69 -0.68
C SER A 134 -18.38 -19.00 -0.38
N GLY A 135 -18.00 -19.71 0.68
CA GLY A 135 -18.47 -21.06 1.00
C GLY A 135 -17.99 -22.10 -0.02
N GLY A 136 -16.77 -21.93 -0.56
CA GLY A 136 -16.19 -22.83 -1.57
C GLY A 136 -16.76 -22.66 -2.99
N VAL A 137 -17.52 -21.59 -3.24
CA VAL A 137 -18.02 -21.26 -4.59
C VAL A 137 -16.89 -20.81 -5.50
N LEU A 138 -15.96 -20.01 -4.96
CA LEU A 138 -14.75 -19.60 -5.65
C LEU A 138 -13.70 -20.70 -5.49
N ASN A 139 -13.14 -21.17 -6.61
CA ASN A 139 -11.85 -21.85 -6.60
C ASN A 139 -10.73 -20.81 -6.64
N GLU A 140 -9.48 -21.25 -6.44
CA GLU A 140 -8.30 -20.37 -6.37
C GLU A 140 -8.23 -19.38 -7.54
N LYS A 141 -8.32 -19.87 -8.78
CA LYS A 141 -8.28 -19.03 -9.99
C LYS A 141 -9.42 -17.99 -10.03
N LYS A 142 -10.63 -18.35 -9.60
CA LYS A 142 -11.77 -17.41 -9.53
C LYS A 142 -11.56 -16.39 -8.40
N ALA A 143 -11.05 -16.81 -7.26
CA ALA A 143 -10.71 -15.93 -6.14
C ALA A 143 -9.57 -14.96 -6.48
N GLU A 144 -8.52 -15.39 -7.17
CA GLU A 144 -7.46 -14.53 -7.71
C GLU A 144 -8.03 -13.46 -8.63
N ARG A 145 -8.96 -13.83 -9.52
CA ARG A 145 -9.61 -12.89 -10.43
C ARG A 145 -10.46 -11.87 -9.66
N VAL A 146 -11.27 -12.33 -8.69
CA VAL A 146 -12.09 -11.46 -7.84
C VAL A 146 -11.21 -10.49 -7.06
N HIS A 147 -10.16 -10.99 -6.42
CA HIS A 147 -9.17 -10.19 -5.70
C HIS A 147 -8.56 -9.12 -6.63
N GLY A 148 -8.09 -9.51 -7.81
CA GLY A 148 -7.49 -8.58 -8.77
C GLY A 148 -8.43 -7.46 -9.22
N ILE A 149 -9.71 -7.78 -9.46
CA ILE A 149 -10.74 -6.79 -9.84
C ILE A 149 -10.98 -5.81 -8.68
N MET A 150 -11.20 -6.33 -7.47
CA MET A 150 -11.42 -5.52 -6.28
C MET A 150 -10.21 -4.64 -5.97
N HIS A 151 -9.00 -5.19 -6.08
CA HIS A 151 -7.75 -4.49 -5.86
C HIS A 151 -7.55 -3.33 -6.85
N ALA A 152 -7.76 -3.59 -8.14
CA ALA A 152 -7.67 -2.57 -9.18
C ALA A 152 -8.71 -1.46 -8.99
N TYR A 153 -9.94 -1.84 -8.61
CA TYR A 153 -11.02 -0.88 -8.39
C TYR A 153 -10.69 0.12 -7.27
N TYR A 154 -10.35 -0.34 -6.07
CA TYR A 154 -10.14 0.58 -4.94
C TYR A 154 -8.92 1.47 -5.17
N HIS A 155 -7.84 0.93 -5.75
CA HIS A 155 -6.68 1.73 -6.14
C HIS A 155 -7.03 2.77 -7.19
N GLY A 156 -7.85 2.41 -8.18
CA GLY A 156 -8.32 3.33 -9.20
C GLY A 156 -9.13 4.49 -8.61
N GLU A 157 -10.06 4.20 -7.71
CA GLU A 157 -10.85 5.22 -7.02
C GLU A 157 -9.99 6.12 -6.12
N LEU A 158 -9.10 5.54 -5.31
CA LEU A 158 -8.16 6.32 -4.50
C LEU A 158 -7.26 7.20 -5.36
N MET A 159 -6.73 6.67 -6.46
CA MET A 159 -5.86 7.41 -7.37
C MET A 159 -6.62 8.57 -8.01
N LYS A 160 -7.86 8.36 -8.47
CA LYS A 160 -8.70 9.43 -8.99
C LYS A 160 -8.92 10.50 -7.93
N PHE A 161 -9.28 10.10 -6.71
CA PHE A 161 -9.56 11.04 -5.63
C PHE A 161 -8.33 11.87 -5.25
N MET A 162 -7.21 11.21 -4.97
CA MET A 162 -5.96 11.89 -4.55
C MET A 162 -5.37 12.83 -5.62
N ASN A 163 -5.77 12.68 -6.89
CA ASN A 163 -5.34 13.55 -7.98
C ASN A 163 -6.43 14.54 -8.43
N GLY A 164 -7.52 14.71 -7.67
CA GLY A 164 -8.60 15.65 -7.99
C GLY A 164 -9.38 15.29 -9.25
N ARG A 165 -9.42 14.01 -9.61
CA ARG A 165 -10.13 13.45 -10.78
C ARG A 165 -11.30 12.56 -10.39
N SER A 166 -11.66 12.53 -9.11
CA SER A 166 -12.82 11.78 -8.64
C SER A 166 -14.08 12.63 -8.69
N PRO A 167 -15.24 12.04 -9.02
CA PRO A 167 -16.53 12.69 -8.81
C PRO A 167 -16.93 12.75 -7.32
N ILE A 168 -16.23 12.04 -6.43
CA ILE A 168 -16.48 12.07 -4.98
C ILE A 168 -15.91 13.37 -4.41
N VAL A 169 -16.79 14.22 -3.88
CA VAL A 169 -16.45 15.58 -3.43
C VAL A 169 -15.88 15.60 -2.02
N HIS A 170 -16.47 14.83 -1.10
CA HIS A 170 -16.08 14.85 0.31
C HIS A 170 -15.15 13.69 0.64
N GLU A 171 -14.02 14.01 1.28
CA GLU A 171 -13.01 13.03 1.70
C GLU A 171 -13.59 11.92 2.58
N ASN A 172 -14.50 12.29 3.48
CA ASN A 172 -15.19 11.34 4.37
C ASN A 172 -16.04 10.31 3.62
N ASP A 173 -16.47 10.62 2.39
CA ASP A 173 -17.30 9.72 1.58
C ASP A 173 -16.47 8.74 0.75
N VAL A 174 -15.18 9.02 0.52
CA VAL A 174 -14.31 8.22 -0.36
C VAL A 174 -14.24 6.78 0.10
N LYS A 175 -13.85 6.56 1.36
CA LYS A 175 -13.76 5.22 1.94
C LYS A 175 -15.13 4.54 1.92
N LYS A 176 -16.19 5.24 2.35
CA LYS A 176 -17.54 4.68 2.40
C LYS A 176 -17.99 4.17 1.04
N ILE A 177 -17.92 5.00 0.00
CA ILE A 177 -18.35 4.66 -1.36
C ILE A 177 -17.52 3.51 -1.92
N ILE A 178 -16.18 3.54 -1.74
CA ILE A 178 -15.31 2.45 -2.18
C ILE A 178 -15.70 1.14 -1.50
N MET A 179 -15.92 1.15 -0.19
CA MET A 179 -16.28 -0.06 0.57
C MET A 179 -17.67 -0.60 0.20
N GLU A 180 -18.66 0.27 0.00
CA GLU A 180 -19.99 -0.12 -0.47
C GLU A 180 -19.92 -0.82 -1.84
N ASN A 181 -19.14 -0.25 -2.78
CA ASN A 181 -18.96 -0.82 -4.11
C ASN A 181 -18.14 -2.12 -4.10
N LEU A 182 -17.12 -2.23 -3.26
CA LEU A 182 -16.36 -3.48 -3.09
C LEU A 182 -17.26 -4.61 -2.58
N ASN A 183 -18.10 -4.33 -1.58
CA ASN A 183 -19.06 -5.31 -1.05
C ASN A 183 -20.10 -5.70 -2.10
N PHE A 184 -20.63 -4.73 -2.86
CA PHE A 184 -21.53 -5.01 -3.98
C PHE A 184 -20.89 -5.91 -5.03
N MET A 185 -19.67 -5.58 -5.50
CA MET A 185 -18.93 -6.37 -6.48
C MET A 185 -18.67 -7.79 -5.98
N TYR A 186 -18.24 -7.95 -4.72
CA TYR A 186 -18.03 -9.27 -4.12
C TYR A 186 -19.31 -10.12 -4.19
N LYS A 187 -20.44 -9.59 -3.71
CA LYS A 187 -21.74 -10.28 -3.73
C LYS A 187 -22.15 -10.64 -5.16
N SER A 188 -22.15 -9.69 -6.09
CA SER A 188 -22.57 -9.93 -7.48
C SER A 188 -21.70 -10.97 -8.19
N MET A 189 -20.38 -10.96 -7.97
CA MET A 189 -19.49 -11.94 -8.58
C MET A 189 -19.73 -13.34 -8.00
N THR A 190 -19.92 -13.46 -6.68
CA THR A 190 -20.21 -14.76 -6.06
C THR A 190 -21.58 -15.33 -6.50
N GLU A 191 -22.61 -14.49 -6.61
CA GLU A 191 -23.94 -14.89 -7.10
C GLU A 191 -23.91 -15.33 -8.56
N THR A 192 -23.24 -14.58 -9.44
CA THR A 192 -23.07 -14.93 -10.86
C THR A 192 -22.43 -16.31 -10.99
N ILE A 193 -21.37 -16.57 -10.20
CA ILE A 193 -20.66 -17.85 -10.23
C ILE A 193 -21.51 -19.00 -9.67
N ARG A 194 -22.45 -18.74 -8.74
CA ARG A 194 -23.44 -19.73 -8.29
C ARG A 194 -24.43 -20.07 -9.41
N GLY A 195 -24.90 -19.06 -10.14
CA GLY A 195 -25.81 -19.23 -11.27
C GLY A 195 -25.23 -20.03 -12.43
N GLU A 196 -23.91 -19.94 -12.68
CA GLU A 196 -23.20 -20.78 -13.67
C GLU A 196 -23.19 -22.28 -13.35
N LYS A 197 -23.49 -22.68 -12.10
CA LYS A 197 -23.52 -24.09 -11.67
C LYS A 197 -24.92 -24.73 -11.75
N ALA A 198 -25.96 -23.96 -12.05
CA ALA A 198 -27.34 -24.44 -12.21
C ALA A 198 -27.65 -24.75 -13.68
#